data_AF-A0A932MPG0-F1
#
_entry.id   AF-A0A932MPG0-F1
#
_cell.length_a   1.000
_cell.length_b   1.000
_cell.length_c   1.000
_cell.angle_alpha   90.00
_cell.angle_beta   90.00
_cell.angle_gamma   90.00
#
_symmetry.space_group_name_H-M   'P 1'
#
loop_
_entity.id
_entity.type
_entity.pdbx_description
1 polymer ?
#
loop_
_entity_poly.entity_id
_entity_poly.type
_entity_poly.pdbx_seq_one_letter_code
_entity_poly.pdbx_strand_id
1 'polypeptide(L)'
;MNRRDARKWFLTAVLAALLIPAAASIPARAEARPRHGTAVVVLPPGHRPVVVRQVTYYYHNGAYYRRAPRGYVVVPAPYGAVVPVIPPSHRTVIVRGATYYVDDEVYYRRVLVSGQPQYEVAQYPVQPEVRPPAPVQPPVQGAPYCREALIPIFVAGKEERAVTTACREPDGTWRLQPGR
;
A
#
# COMPACT_ATOMS: atom_id res chain seq x y z
N MET A 1 -87.44 11.11 -17.20
CA MET A 1 -87.98 11.26 -18.57
C MET A 1 -86.86 11.87 -19.40
N ASN A 2 -86.03 11.04 -20.04
CA ASN A 2 -85.91 10.91 -21.51
C ASN A 2 -85.08 12.04 -22.17
N ARG A 3 -84.23 11.81 -23.17
CA ARG A 3 -83.62 10.62 -23.81
C ARG A 3 -83.02 11.19 -25.12
N ARG A 4 -81.85 10.67 -25.52
CA ARG A 4 -81.28 10.68 -26.90
C ARG A 4 -80.67 12.04 -27.30
N ASP A 5 -79.40 12.14 -27.71
CA ASP A 5 -78.64 11.33 -28.67
C ASP A 5 -77.16 11.17 -28.22
N ALA A 6 -76.56 9.98 -28.17
CA ALA A 6 -76.12 9.15 -29.30
C ALA A 6 -75.06 9.92 -30.14
N ARG A 7 -73.75 9.63 -30.11
CA ARG A 7 -73.04 8.40 -30.50
C ARG A 7 -71.54 8.70 -30.28
N LYS A 8 -70.82 7.89 -29.48
CA LYS A 8 -69.86 6.84 -29.90
C LYS A 8 -68.58 7.37 -30.61
N TRP A 9 -67.44 6.75 -30.28
CA TRP A 9 -66.07 6.95 -30.82
C TRP A 9 -65.42 8.24 -30.28
N PHE A 10 -64.50 8.25 -29.31
CA PHE A 10 -63.17 7.66 -29.36
C PHE A 10 -62.68 7.22 -27.96
N LEU A 11 -62.48 5.91 -27.80
CA LEU A 11 -61.49 5.34 -26.90
C LEU A 11 -60.10 5.65 -27.50
N THR A 12 -59.33 6.55 -26.90
CA THR A 12 -57.87 6.54 -27.02
C THR A 12 -57.26 6.85 -25.67
N ALA A 13 -56.84 5.76 -25.01
CA ALA A 13 -55.93 5.79 -23.89
C ALA A 13 -54.61 6.41 -24.34
N VAL A 14 -54.21 7.52 -23.74
CA VAL A 14 -52.80 7.95 -23.73
C VAL A 14 -52.32 7.75 -22.29
N LEU A 15 -51.95 6.50 -21.99
CA LEU A 15 -50.98 6.22 -20.95
C LEU A 15 -49.68 6.88 -21.43
N ALA A 16 -49.41 8.11 -20.99
CA ALA A 16 -48.08 8.67 -21.09
C ALA A 16 -47.20 7.87 -20.14
N ALA A 17 -46.59 6.81 -20.67
CA ALA A 17 -45.52 6.09 -20.02
C ALA A 17 -44.45 7.12 -19.65
N LEU A 18 -44.35 7.38 -18.34
CA LEU A 18 -43.30 8.17 -17.73
C LEU A 18 -41.98 7.47 -18.05
N LEU A 19 -41.38 7.85 -19.17
CA LEU A 19 -40.00 7.56 -19.51
C LEU A 19 -39.14 8.29 -18.47
N ILE A 20 -38.88 7.64 -17.35
CA ILE A 20 -37.74 8.00 -16.53
C ILE A 20 -36.53 7.64 -17.40
N PRO A 21 -35.77 8.60 -17.96
CA PRO A 21 -34.48 8.23 -18.51
C PRO A 21 -33.71 7.64 -17.32
N ALA A 22 -33.24 6.40 -17.47
CA ALA A 22 -32.30 5.84 -16.51
C ALA A 22 -31.23 6.92 -16.32
N ALA A 23 -31.15 7.49 -15.11
CA ALA A 23 -30.09 8.41 -14.76
C ALA A 23 -28.82 7.60 -14.92
N ALA A 24 -28.16 7.76 -16.07
CA ALA A 24 -26.84 7.24 -16.29
C ALA A 24 -26.00 7.91 -15.21
N SER A 25 -25.68 7.16 -14.16
CA SER A 25 -24.73 7.58 -13.14
C SER A 25 -23.46 7.92 -13.89
N ILE A 26 -23.21 9.21 -14.12
CA ILE A 26 -21.94 9.67 -14.67
C ILE A 26 -20.90 9.09 -13.72
N PRO A 27 -19.99 8.21 -14.18
CA PRO A 27 -18.96 7.71 -13.28
C PRO A 27 -18.24 8.95 -12.76
N ALA A 28 -18.13 9.07 -11.44
CA ALA A 28 -17.30 10.09 -10.83
C ALA A 28 -15.94 9.98 -11.52
N ARG A 29 -15.63 10.96 -12.38
CA ARG A 29 -14.39 10.97 -13.13
C ARG A 29 -13.30 10.80 -12.09
N ALA A 30 -12.47 9.76 -12.22
CA ALA A 30 -11.35 9.58 -11.32
C ALA A 30 -10.49 10.84 -11.44
N GLU A 31 -10.64 11.74 -10.48
CA GLU A 31 -10.07 13.07 -10.57
C GLU A 31 -8.56 12.90 -10.43
N ALA A 32 -7.83 13.25 -11.49
CA ALA A 32 -6.39 13.09 -11.52
C ALA A 32 -5.80 13.90 -10.36
N ARG A 33 -5.01 13.25 -9.50
CA ARG A 33 -4.43 13.94 -8.35
C ARG A 33 -3.41 14.97 -8.81
N PRO A 34 -3.51 16.23 -8.36
CA PRO A 34 -2.49 17.21 -8.69
C PRO A 34 -1.19 16.84 -7.97
N ARG A 35 -0.06 17.14 -8.60
CA ARG A 35 1.26 16.88 -8.02
C ARG A 35 1.48 17.78 -6.80
N HIS A 36 2.33 17.33 -5.88
CA HIS A 36 2.81 18.19 -4.81
C HIS A 36 3.40 19.49 -5.37
N GLY A 37 3.12 20.61 -4.71
CA GLY A 37 3.54 21.95 -5.14
C GLY A 37 2.62 22.60 -6.19
N THR A 38 1.69 21.86 -6.80
CA THR A 38 0.70 22.45 -7.72
C THR A 38 -0.22 23.41 -6.96
N ALA A 39 -0.35 24.64 -7.46
CA ALA A 39 -1.32 25.60 -6.95
C ALA A 39 -2.71 25.36 -7.56
N VAL A 40 -3.73 25.42 -6.72
CA VAL A 40 -5.13 25.26 -7.11
C VAL A 40 -5.91 26.44 -6.53
N VAL A 41 -6.73 27.09 -7.36
CA VAL A 41 -7.49 28.28 -6.94
C VAL A 41 -8.64 27.90 -6.00
N VAL A 42 -9.31 26.78 -6.28
CA VAL A 42 -10.49 26.31 -5.55
C VAL A 42 -10.31 24.85 -5.17
N LEU A 43 -10.68 24.49 -3.93
CA LEU A 43 -10.62 23.09 -3.49
C LEU A 43 -11.69 22.26 -4.20
N PRO A 44 -11.41 20.97 -4.48
CA PRO A 44 -12.42 20.06 -4.98
C PRO A 44 -13.65 19.99 -4.05
N PRO A 45 -14.86 19.79 -4.60
CA PRO A 45 -16.06 19.56 -3.80
C PRO A 45 -15.89 18.37 -2.86
N GLY A 46 -16.44 18.45 -1.64
CA GLY A 46 -16.34 17.36 -0.66
C GLY A 46 -15.00 17.26 0.07
N HIS A 47 -14.10 18.24 -0.07
CA HIS A 47 -12.91 18.36 0.76
C HIS A 47 -13.26 18.44 2.25
N ARG A 48 -12.34 18.02 3.11
CA ARG A 48 -12.51 18.07 4.57
C ARG A 48 -11.35 18.81 5.25
N PRO A 49 -11.62 19.68 6.22
CA PRO A 49 -10.56 20.28 7.01
C PRO A 49 -9.94 19.23 7.94
N VAL A 50 -8.61 19.24 8.05
CA VAL A 50 -7.83 18.39 8.95
C VAL A 50 -6.84 19.29 9.67
N VAL A 51 -6.88 19.30 11.01
CA VAL A 51 -5.97 20.11 11.83
C VAL A 51 -4.85 19.23 12.34
N VAL A 52 -3.60 19.59 12.02
CA VAL A 52 -2.40 18.92 12.50
C VAL A 52 -1.52 19.95 13.17
N ARG A 53 -1.23 19.78 14.47
CA ARG A 53 -0.37 20.68 15.25
C ARG A 53 -0.73 22.17 15.06
N GLN A 54 -2.01 22.49 15.19
CA GLN A 54 -2.59 23.84 15.01
C GLN A 54 -2.53 24.42 13.59
N VAL A 55 -2.08 23.64 12.59
CA VAL A 55 -2.12 24.03 11.18
C VAL A 55 -3.31 23.35 10.50
N THR A 56 -4.14 24.15 9.83
CA THR A 56 -5.27 23.65 9.04
C THR A 56 -4.80 23.23 7.66
N TYR A 57 -5.05 21.97 7.34
CA TYR A 57 -4.94 21.38 6.02
C TYR A 57 -6.34 21.05 5.50
N TYR A 58 -6.44 20.81 4.21
CA TYR A 58 -7.66 20.33 3.57
C TYR A 58 -7.33 19.03 2.86
N TYR A 59 -8.18 18.04 3.02
CA TYR A 59 -8.00 16.70 2.47
C TYR A 59 -9.07 16.42 1.43
N HIS A 60 -8.69 15.89 0.28
CA HIS A 60 -9.61 15.38 -0.73
C HIS A 60 -8.98 14.23 -1.51
N ASN A 61 -9.60 13.04 -1.44
CA ASN A 61 -9.26 11.85 -2.22
C ASN A 61 -7.74 11.54 -2.27
N GLY A 62 -7.08 11.53 -1.11
CA GLY A 62 -5.65 11.23 -1.00
C GLY A 62 -4.71 12.44 -1.15
N ALA A 63 -5.19 13.57 -1.66
CA ALA A 63 -4.41 14.80 -1.75
C ALA A 63 -4.63 15.71 -0.53
N TYR A 64 -3.56 16.37 -0.10
CA TYR A 64 -3.57 17.35 0.98
C TYR A 64 -3.27 18.73 0.44
N TYR A 65 -3.97 19.73 0.94
CA TYR A 65 -3.89 21.10 0.51
C TYR A 65 -3.63 22.01 1.69
N ARG A 66 -2.86 23.08 1.47
CA ARG A 66 -2.67 24.16 2.43
C ARG A 66 -3.06 25.48 1.79
N ARG A 67 -3.63 26.39 2.58
CA ARG A 67 -3.98 27.73 2.13
C ARG A 67 -2.72 28.49 1.70
N ALA A 68 -2.81 29.20 0.58
CA ALA A 68 -1.79 30.05 -0.02
C ALA A 68 -2.39 31.41 -0.40
N PRO A 69 -1.60 32.46 -0.71
CA PRO A 69 -2.13 33.79 -0.98
C PRO A 69 -3.17 33.87 -2.11
N ARG A 70 -3.08 32.99 -3.12
CA ARG A 70 -3.99 32.94 -4.28
C ARG A 70 -4.77 31.63 -4.39
N GLY A 71 -5.11 31.01 -3.26
CA GLY A 71 -5.89 29.78 -3.20
C GLY A 71 -5.25 28.74 -2.30
N TYR A 72 -4.88 27.60 -2.87
CA TYR A 72 -4.35 26.45 -2.18
C TYR A 72 -3.14 25.87 -2.91
N VAL A 73 -2.29 25.16 -2.18
CA VAL A 73 -1.18 24.40 -2.76
C VAL A 73 -1.27 22.97 -2.28
N VAL A 74 -1.03 22.02 -3.18
CA VAL A 74 -0.95 20.61 -2.82
C VAL A 74 0.35 20.38 -2.04
N VAL A 75 0.24 19.77 -0.87
CA VAL A 75 1.35 19.47 0.04
C VAL A 75 1.45 17.97 0.27
N PRO A 76 2.61 17.47 0.69
CA PRO A 76 2.73 16.11 1.20
C PRO A 76 1.76 15.87 2.36
N ALA A 77 1.33 14.62 2.53
CA ALA A 77 0.49 14.21 3.65
C ALA A 77 1.17 14.56 4.99
N PRO A 78 0.56 15.41 5.83
CA PRO A 78 1.16 15.78 7.10
C PRO A 78 1.04 14.61 8.08
N TYR A 79 2.16 14.20 8.67
CA TYR A 79 2.16 13.15 9.68
C TYR A 79 1.22 13.47 10.84
N GLY A 80 0.41 12.50 11.25
CA GLY A 80 -0.62 12.65 12.27
C GLY A 80 -1.94 13.23 11.76
N ALA A 81 -2.09 13.54 10.47
CA ALA A 81 -3.42 13.87 9.92
C ALA A 81 -4.36 12.68 10.07
N VAL A 82 -5.54 12.92 10.62
CA VAL A 82 -6.59 11.90 10.74
C VAL A 82 -7.70 12.20 9.74
N VAL A 83 -8.01 11.20 8.92
CA VAL A 83 -9.04 11.26 7.89
C VAL A 83 -10.01 10.09 8.05
N PRO A 84 -11.32 10.30 7.82
CA PRO A 84 -12.31 9.23 7.99
C PRO A 84 -12.28 8.21 6.86
N VAL A 85 -11.86 8.63 5.66
CA VAL A 85 -11.86 7.80 4.44
C VAL A 85 -10.56 8.03 3.70
N ILE A 86 -9.88 6.94 3.38
CA ILE A 86 -8.73 6.90 2.49
C ILE A 86 -9.17 6.48 1.08
N PRO A 87 -8.36 6.75 0.04
CA PRO A 87 -8.74 6.39 -1.33
C PRO A 87 -8.97 4.88 -1.49
N PRO A 88 -9.91 4.45 -2.34
CA PRO A 88 -10.18 3.04 -2.57
C PRO A 88 -9.01 2.31 -3.26
N SER A 89 -8.08 3.06 -3.88
CA SER A 89 -6.85 2.55 -4.50
C SER A 89 -5.77 2.11 -3.52
N HIS A 90 -6.00 2.21 -2.21
CA HIS A 90 -5.00 1.82 -1.22
C HIS A 90 -4.69 0.32 -1.27
N ARG A 91 -3.46 -0.03 -0.96
CA ARG A 91 -3.02 -1.41 -0.70
C ARG A 91 -2.83 -1.63 0.79
N THR A 92 -3.11 -2.83 1.27
CA THR A 92 -2.82 -3.21 2.66
C THR A 92 -1.45 -3.87 2.72
N VAL A 93 -0.60 -3.44 3.65
CA VAL A 93 0.72 -4.04 3.91
C VAL A 93 0.85 -4.34 5.40
N ILE A 94 1.51 -5.44 5.73
CA ILE A 94 1.81 -5.81 7.11
C ILE A 94 3.31 -5.63 7.32
N VAL A 95 3.68 -4.76 8.26
CA VAL A 95 5.07 -4.50 8.60
C VAL A 95 5.27 -4.82 10.08
N ARG A 96 6.10 -5.83 10.38
CA ARG A 96 6.39 -6.28 11.76
C ARG A 96 5.12 -6.59 12.58
N GLY A 97 4.11 -7.16 11.94
CA GLY A 97 2.83 -7.52 12.58
C GLY A 97 1.83 -6.35 12.71
N ALA A 98 2.18 -5.14 12.29
CA ALA A 98 1.26 -4.00 12.25
C ALA A 98 0.70 -3.80 10.82
N THR A 99 -0.60 -3.57 10.74
CA THR A 99 -1.31 -3.32 9.47
C THR A 99 -1.24 -1.85 9.09
N TYR A 100 -0.78 -1.60 7.86
CA TYR A 100 -0.78 -0.28 7.24
C TYR A 100 -1.58 -0.31 5.94
N TYR A 101 -2.21 0.82 5.63
CA TYR A 101 -2.90 1.05 4.36
C TYR A 101 -2.07 2.09 3.59
N VAL A 102 -1.69 1.79 2.36
CA VAL A 102 -0.73 2.60 1.60
C VAL A 102 -1.33 3.07 0.30
N ASP A 103 -1.22 4.36 0.03
CA ASP A 103 -1.74 4.98 -1.17
C ASP A 103 -0.81 6.14 -1.56
N ASP A 104 -0.30 6.13 -2.80
CA ASP A 104 0.66 7.12 -3.33
C ASP A 104 1.83 7.41 -2.37
N GLU A 105 2.46 6.33 -1.86
CA GLU A 105 3.56 6.35 -0.88
C GLU A 105 3.23 6.90 0.52
N VAL A 106 1.98 7.31 0.75
CA VAL A 106 1.49 7.72 2.07
C VAL A 106 1.03 6.50 2.84
N TYR A 107 1.56 6.34 4.05
CA TYR A 107 1.19 5.27 4.97
C TYR A 107 0.11 5.75 5.92
N TYR A 108 -0.94 4.95 6.07
CA TYR A 108 -2.03 5.17 7.00
C TYR A 108 -2.10 4.01 7.98
N ARG A 109 -2.39 4.32 9.24
CA ARG A 109 -2.79 3.32 10.25
C ARG A 109 -4.23 3.57 10.68
N ARG A 110 -4.96 2.51 11.00
CA ARG A 110 -6.31 2.63 11.54
C ARG A 110 -6.25 3.06 13.00
N VAL A 111 -7.02 4.08 13.36
CA VAL A 111 -7.19 4.61 14.71
C VAL A 111 -8.67 4.69 15.06
N LEU A 112 -8.99 4.76 16.36
CA LEU A 112 -10.35 5.01 16.84
C LEU A 112 -10.44 6.43 17.36
N VAL A 113 -11.28 7.25 16.74
CA VAL A 113 -11.60 8.61 17.19
C VAL A 113 -13.06 8.62 17.63
N SER A 114 -13.29 8.86 18.92
CA SER A 114 -14.64 8.80 19.52
C SER A 114 -15.38 7.49 19.21
N GLY A 115 -14.66 6.36 19.25
CA GLY A 115 -15.20 5.03 18.95
C GLY A 115 -15.41 4.72 17.47
N GLN A 116 -15.19 5.68 16.57
CA GLN A 116 -15.32 5.49 15.12
C GLN A 116 -13.96 5.22 14.46
N PRO A 117 -13.88 4.28 13.51
CA PRO A 117 -12.64 4.03 12.79
C PRO A 117 -12.29 5.19 11.87
N GLN A 118 -11.06 5.67 12.00
CA GLN A 118 -10.45 6.66 11.12
C GLN A 118 -9.03 6.21 10.75
N TYR A 119 -8.39 6.96 9.87
CA TYR A 119 -7.07 6.66 9.34
C TYR A 119 -6.13 7.81 9.63
N GLU A 120 -5.04 7.51 10.32
CA GLU A 120 -4.01 8.48 10.64
C GLU A 120 -2.81 8.31 9.71
N VAL A 121 -2.32 9.41 9.13
CA VAL A 121 -1.07 9.45 8.37
C VAL A 121 0.09 9.08 9.28
N ALA A 122 0.66 7.90 9.06
CA ALA A 122 1.75 7.36 9.83
C ALA A 122 3.09 7.65 9.14
N GLN A 123 4.14 7.77 9.95
CA GLN A 123 5.49 7.57 9.43
C GLN A 123 5.63 6.09 9.08
N TYR A 124 6.33 5.82 7.98
CA TYR A 124 6.73 4.45 7.68
C TYR A 124 7.55 3.92 8.87
N PRO A 125 7.21 2.74 9.45
CA PRO A 125 8.12 2.10 10.39
C PRO A 125 9.41 1.85 9.62
N VAL A 126 10.46 2.60 9.95
CA VAL A 126 11.80 2.43 9.36
C VAL A 126 12.06 0.93 9.30
N GLN A 127 12.22 0.37 8.10
CA GLN A 127 12.76 -0.99 8.00
C GLN A 127 14.00 -0.97 8.90
N PRO A 128 14.25 -1.98 9.76
CA PRO A 128 15.61 -2.14 10.20
C PRO A 128 16.39 -2.12 8.90
N GLU A 129 17.24 -1.09 8.73
CA GLU A 129 18.14 -0.96 7.58
C GLU A 129 18.53 -2.40 7.26
N VAL A 130 18.32 -2.87 6.03
CA VAL A 130 18.98 -4.10 5.59
C VAL A 130 20.44 -3.70 5.64
N ARG A 131 21.02 -3.73 6.85
CA ARG A 131 22.39 -3.37 7.13
C ARG A 131 23.08 -4.32 6.18
N PRO A 132 23.79 -3.81 5.16
CA PRO A 132 24.54 -4.68 4.28
C PRO A 132 25.23 -5.68 5.19
N PRO A 133 25.06 -7.01 4.95
CA PRO A 133 25.69 -8.00 5.82
C PRO A 133 27.11 -7.51 6.03
N ALA A 134 27.47 -7.26 7.30
CA ALA A 134 28.72 -6.60 7.65
C ALA A 134 29.79 -7.14 6.70
N PRO A 135 30.49 -6.29 5.92
CA PRO A 135 31.26 -6.73 4.76
C PRO A 135 31.97 -8.01 5.14
N VAL A 136 31.58 -9.11 4.48
CA VAL A 136 32.04 -10.46 4.83
C VAL A 136 33.54 -10.32 4.97
N GLN A 137 34.05 -10.40 6.20
CA GLN A 137 35.46 -10.16 6.41
C GLN A 137 36.17 -11.18 5.50
N PRO A 138 37.04 -10.73 4.57
CA PRO A 138 37.76 -11.68 3.74
C PRO A 138 38.39 -12.71 4.69
N PRO A 139 38.37 -14.00 4.35
CA PRO A 139 38.96 -15.03 5.20
C PRO A 139 40.34 -14.54 5.62
N VAL A 140 40.59 -14.55 6.94
CA VAL A 140 41.84 -14.06 7.52
C VAL A 140 42.98 -14.65 6.71
N GLN A 141 43.74 -13.80 6.03
CA GLN A 141 44.80 -14.24 5.13
C GLN A 141 45.80 -15.06 5.95
N GLY A 142 45.94 -16.34 5.62
CA GLY A 142 46.79 -17.28 6.36
C GLY A 142 46.08 -18.14 7.41
N ALA A 143 44.76 -18.05 7.57
CA ALA A 143 44.00 -19.02 8.37
C ALA A 143 43.60 -20.26 7.53
N PRO A 144 43.59 -21.47 8.11
CA PRO A 144 43.13 -22.66 7.41
C PRO A 144 41.65 -22.50 7.01
N TYR A 145 41.35 -22.76 5.73
CA TYR A 145 39.99 -22.71 5.22
C TYR A 145 39.34 -24.09 5.33
N CYS A 146 38.45 -24.25 6.30
CA CYS A 146 37.73 -25.49 6.53
C CYS A 146 36.33 -25.44 5.93
N ARG A 147 35.94 -26.52 5.23
CA ARG A 147 34.57 -26.72 4.73
C ARG A 147 34.15 -28.18 4.93
N GLU A 148 32.85 -28.43 4.96
CA GLU A 148 32.33 -29.79 4.87
C GLU A 148 32.64 -30.39 3.48
N ALA A 149 33.02 -31.66 3.48
CA ALA A 149 33.30 -32.43 2.28
C ALA A 149 32.64 -33.81 2.38
N LEU A 150 32.11 -34.27 1.24
CA LEU A 150 31.60 -35.62 1.07
C LEU A 150 32.70 -36.44 0.41
N ILE A 151 33.27 -37.39 1.15
CA ILE A 151 34.26 -38.32 0.61
C ILE A 151 33.62 -39.69 0.36
N PRO A 152 33.97 -40.38 -0.74
CA PRO A 152 33.55 -41.75 -0.94
C PRO A 152 34.24 -42.67 0.06
N ILE A 153 33.47 -43.51 0.72
CA ILE A 153 33.93 -44.60 1.60
C ILE A 153 33.34 -45.91 1.11
N PHE A 154 34.00 -47.04 1.40
CA PHE A 154 33.48 -48.36 1.05
C PHE A 154 33.05 -49.10 2.31
N VAL A 155 31.76 -49.43 2.40
CA VAL A 155 31.18 -50.21 3.50
C VAL A 155 30.66 -51.52 2.91
N ALA A 156 31.22 -52.66 3.34
CA ALA A 156 30.85 -53.98 2.81
C ALA A 156 30.89 -54.09 1.26
N GLY A 157 31.85 -53.42 0.61
CA GLY A 157 32.03 -53.43 -0.84
C GLY A 157 31.11 -52.47 -1.61
N LYS A 158 30.26 -51.70 -0.92
CA LYS A 158 29.41 -50.66 -1.51
C LYS A 158 29.99 -49.28 -1.23
N GLU A 159 30.05 -48.43 -2.26
CA GLU A 159 30.44 -47.02 -2.10
C GLU A 159 29.33 -46.22 -1.42
N GLU A 160 29.68 -45.49 -0.36
CA GLU A 160 28.82 -44.59 0.39
C GLU A 160 29.54 -43.23 0.59
N ARG A 161 28.81 -42.17 0.93
CA ARG A 161 29.40 -40.84 1.15
C ARG A 161 29.45 -40.51 2.63
N ALA A 162 30.64 -40.26 3.15
CA ALA A 162 30.83 -39.78 4.51
C ALA A 162 31.05 -38.26 4.52
N VAL A 163 30.42 -37.58 5.49
CA VAL A 163 30.67 -36.16 5.77
C VAL A 163 31.93 -36.05 6.63
N THR A 164 32.87 -35.21 6.20
CA THR A 164 34.10 -34.88 6.92
C THR A 164 34.36 -33.37 6.82
N THR A 165 35.17 -32.82 7.71
CA THR A 165 35.65 -31.45 7.57
C THR A 165 37.00 -31.46 6.84
N ALA A 166 37.06 -30.81 5.68
CA ALA A 166 38.28 -30.64 4.90
C ALA A 166 38.85 -29.23 5.08
N CYS A 167 40.06 -29.13 5.63
CA CYS A 167 40.77 -27.87 5.87
C CYS A 167 41.92 -27.69 4.89
N ARG A 168 41.95 -26.55 4.17
CA ARG A 168 43.07 -26.13 3.33
C ARG A 168 44.05 -25.31 4.16
N GLU A 169 45.29 -25.76 4.25
CA GLU A 169 46.34 -25.05 4.94
C GLU A 169 46.91 -23.90 4.07
N PRO A 170 47.59 -22.91 4.68
CA PRO A 170 48.19 -21.80 3.94
C PRO A 170 49.24 -22.21 2.90
N ASP A 171 49.89 -23.36 3.11
CA ASP A 171 50.86 -23.98 2.18
C ASP A 171 50.18 -24.68 0.99
N GLY A 172 48.85 -24.70 0.94
CA GLY A 172 48.05 -25.32 -0.11
C GLY A 172 47.72 -26.79 0.11
N THR A 173 48.22 -27.41 1.19
CA THR A 173 47.89 -28.80 1.54
C THR A 173 46.48 -28.93 2.12
N TRP A 174 45.93 -30.14 2.07
CA TRP A 174 44.61 -30.45 2.60
C TRP A 174 44.71 -31.43 3.76
N ARG A 175 43.98 -31.16 4.85
CA ARG A 175 43.81 -32.08 5.98
C ARG A 175 42.34 -32.40 6.18
N LEU A 176 42.03 -33.67 6.38
CA LEU A 176 40.69 -34.15 6.72
C LEU A 176 40.60 -34.33 8.23
N GLN A 177 39.50 -33.88 8.82
CA GLN A 177 39.18 -34.08 10.23
C GLN A 177 37.88 -34.89 10.35
N PRO A 178 37.75 -35.77 11.36
CA PRO A 178 36.49 -36.45 11.61
C PRO A 178 35.34 -35.43 11.75
N GLY A 179 34.25 -35.64 11.02
CA GLY A 179 33.03 -34.87 11.25
C GLY A 179 32.54 -35.11 12.68
N ARG A 180 32.10 -34.05 13.37
CA ARG A 180 31.43 -34.21 14.67
C ARG A 180 30.08 -34.89 14.52
#